data_AF-A0A955B830-F1
#
_entry.id   AF-A0A955B830-F1
#
_cell.length_a   1.000
_cell.length_b   1.000
_cell.length_c   1.000
_cell.angle_alpha   90.00
_cell.angle_beta   90.00
_cell.angle_gamma   90.00
#
_symmetry.space_group_name_H-M   'P 1'
#
loop_
_entity.id
_entity.type
_entity.pdbx_description
1 polymer ?
#
loop_
_entity_poly.entity_id
_entity_poly.type
_entity_poly.pdbx_seq_one_letter_code
_entity_poly.pdbx_strand_id
1 'polypeptide(L)'
;MTLTTRWTIRLASLLSSLLCCGAHLSADAIKTVDYVLQISIDGLRGDTLQRLVSDAPETLPNFYRLQTEGAFTYNGRADFANTETIPNHISMITGRPVSHAEGIPLTAPHGYTINDPPETHTIHENGNPDVEYKSSTFDVAHDNGLKTALFATKTKLSILDRSYDEDNGAQDVIGEDNGPDKLDVTYLIDGSSAATVNVALDLLETAPANYTFLHIVEPDTVGHFWGWTSPDYEQSITVVDSYLGLILEAIDTTPHLANDTAIVLTADHGGFNFNHGNLDFIENSIIPFFVWGLGLPGGVDLHDVATNRFDPGDSRPRYTAEQQPWRNGDAANVAMMALGLDPVPGSLMLSVFEAASVEGDFDRDGLLDIDDINLLVAASATGANDSSFDLNRDSTIDVSDVMRWTDLKNIWPGDANLDGEFNSRDFVAVFIAGEYEDGIAQNSVWSEGDWNGDGEFSTSDLVTAFNIGGYERGPRPPVAVPEPEMVVLPLLCCVVYRRVRRSC
;
A
#
# COMPACT_ATOMS: atom_id res chain seq x y z
N MET A 1 62.22 -37.13 15.52
CA MET A 1 61.63 -36.37 16.65
C MET A 1 60.33 -35.78 16.13
N THR A 2 59.12 -36.17 16.54
CA THR A 2 58.63 -36.69 17.83
C THR A 2 57.23 -37.32 17.69
N LEU A 3 57.03 -38.48 18.34
CA LEU A 3 55.87 -38.92 19.17
C LEU A 3 54.49 -39.14 18.49
N THR A 4 54.02 -40.38 18.24
CA THR A 4 53.36 -41.41 19.12
C THR A 4 51.85 -41.22 19.42
N THR A 5 51.05 -42.15 18.88
CA THR A 5 49.84 -42.86 19.42
C THR A 5 48.75 -42.13 20.19
N ARG A 6 47.47 -42.38 19.82
CA ARG A 6 46.36 -42.64 20.76
C ARG A 6 45.33 -43.64 20.23
N TRP A 7 44.82 -44.41 21.19
CA TRP A 7 43.80 -45.46 21.14
C TRP A 7 42.39 -44.91 21.39
N THR A 8 41.39 -45.62 20.81
CA THR A 8 39.99 -45.90 21.22
C THR A 8 39.21 -44.96 22.16
N ILE A 9 37.91 -44.76 21.86
CA ILE A 9 36.74 -44.99 22.76
C ILE A 9 35.43 -44.89 21.95
N ARG A 10 34.53 -45.87 22.12
CA ARG A 10 33.09 -45.77 21.81
C ARG A 10 32.41 -45.02 22.97
N LEU A 11 31.52 -44.08 22.69
CA LEU A 11 30.47 -43.70 23.63
C LEU A 11 29.16 -43.41 22.88
N ALA A 12 28.08 -43.99 23.39
CA ALA A 12 26.71 -43.72 22.98
C ALA A 12 26.22 -42.42 23.63
N SER A 13 25.33 -41.71 22.94
CA SER A 13 24.40 -40.77 23.56
C SER A 13 23.14 -40.67 22.70
N LEU A 14 22.07 -41.32 23.20
CA LEU A 14 20.69 -40.90 23.05
C LEU A 14 20.48 -39.52 23.71
N LEU A 15 19.31 -38.91 23.46
CA LEU A 15 18.84 -37.55 23.79
C LEU A 15 19.26 -36.53 22.73
N SER A 16 18.39 -35.78 22.05
CA SER A 16 17.01 -35.37 22.36
C SER A 16 16.33 -34.92 21.06
N SER A 17 15.30 -35.65 20.62
CA SER A 17 14.34 -35.20 19.62
C SER A 17 13.22 -34.44 20.34
N LEU A 18 13.37 -33.13 20.48
CA LEU A 18 12.31 -32.22 20.90
C LEU A 18 12.57 -30.85 20.26
N LEU A 19 11.51 -30.31 19.68
CA LEU A 19 11.34 -28.95 19.16
C LEU A 19 12.18 -28.59 17.92
N CYS A 20 11.56 -28.79 16.77
CA CYS A 20 11.29 -27.71 15.82
C CYS A 20 9.99 -28.06 15.10
N CYS A 21 8.85 -28.01 15.80
CA CYS A 21 7.69 -27.41 15.15
C CYS A 21 8.10 -25.95 14.97
N GLY A 22 8.67 -25.64 13.80
CA GLY A 22 8.64 -24.26 13.35
C GLY A 22 7.17 -23.91 13.31
N ALA A 23 6.73 -23.10 14.25
CA ALA A 23 5.54 -22.31 14.03
C ALA A 23 5.79 -21.60 12.70
N HIS A 24 5.02 -21.98 11.68
CA HIS A 24 4.77 -21.07 10.58
C HIS A 24 4.14 -19.86 11.26
N LEU A 25 4.94 -18.82 11.49
CA LEU A 25 4.41 -17.48 11.65
C LEU A 25 3.62 -17.25 10.38
N SER A 26 2.29 -17.23 10.49
CA SER A 26 1.43 -16.67 9.45
C SER A 26 1.96 -15.27 9.18
N ALA A 27 2.42 -15.03 7.96
CA ALA A 27 2.47 -13.68 7.46
C ALA A 27 1.00 -13.34 7.21
N ASP A 28 0.38 -12.55 8.08
CA ASP A 28 -0.95 -12.00 7.79
C ASP A 28 -0.71 -10.95 6.69
N ALA A 29 -0.72 -11.49 5.48
CA ALA A 29 -0.19 -10.90 4.28
C ALA A 29 -1.19 -9.91 3.72
N ILE A 30 -0.67 -8.90 3.04
CA ILE A 30 -1.44 -8.08 2.10
C ILE A 30 -2.47 -8.93 1.36
N LYS A 31 -3.70 -8.43 1.29
CA LYS A 31 -4.78 -9.11 0.56
C LYS A 31 -4.33 -9.33 -0.88
N THR A 32 -4.34 -10.59 -1.31
CA THR A 32 -4.17 -10.94 -2.71
C THR A 32 -5.48 -10.76 -3.47
N VAL A 33 -5.36 -10.42 -4.75
CA VAL A 33 -6.48 -10.16 -5.66
C VAL A 33 -6.28 -10.92 -6.98
N ASP A 34 -7.37 -11.19 -7.69
CA ASP A 34 -7.32 -11.83 -9.02
C ASP A 34 -6.89 -10.84 -10.12
N TYR A 35 -7.10 -9.54 -9.92
CA TYR A 35 -6.81 -8.50 -10.92
C TYR A 35 -5.98 -7.34 -10.35
N VAL A 36 -4.95 -6.92 -11.10
CA VAL A 36 -4.14 -5.74 -10.79
C VAL A 36 -4.10 -4.82 -12.00
N LEU A 37 -4.45 -3.55 -11.76
CA LEU A 37 -4.27 -2.46 -12.69
C LEU A 37 -3.10 -1.58 -12.23
N GLN A 38 -1.94 -1.73 -12.87
CA GLN A 38 -0.79 -0.87 -12.67
C GLN A 38 -0.91 0.35 -13.59
N ILE A 39 -1.15 1.53 -13.01
CA ILE A 39 -1.39 2.77 -13.75
C ILE A 39 -0.13 3.65 -13.68
N SER A 40 0.41 4.00 -14.85
CA SER A 40 1.44 5.02 -15.01
C SER A 40 0.81 6.31 -15.55
N ILE A 41 0.92 7.40 -14.80
CA ILE A 41 0.49 8.73 -15.24
C ILE A 41 1.75 9.55 -15.56
N ASP A 42 2.03 9.70 -16.86
CA ASP A 42 3.29 10.25 -17.36
C ASP A 42 3.49 11.70 -16.89
N GLY A 43 4.65 11.96 -16.27
CA GLY A 43 5.02 13.31 -15.81
C GLY A 43 4.19 13.87 -14.65
N LEU A 44 3.39 13.05 -13.95
CA LEU A 44 2.58 13.48 -12.80
C LEU A 44 3.47 13.77 -11.58
N ARG A 45 3.65 15.05 -11.31
CA ARG A 45 4.42 15.55 -10.17
C ARG A 45 3.65 15.43 -8.84
N GLY A 46 4.23 14.73 -7.87
CA GLY A 46 3.58 14.35 -6.61
C GLY A 46 3.17 15.51 -5.70
N ASP A 47 4.05 16.48 -5.47
CA ASP A 47 3.77 17.67 -4.62
C ASP A 47 2.65 18.57 -5.20
N THR A 48 2.51 18.60 -6.52
CA THR A 48 1.45 19.35 -7.20
C THR A 48 0.12 18.65 -7.01
N LEU A 49 0.08 17.33 -7.17
CA LEU A 49 -1.10 16.55 -6.87
C LEU A 49 -1.51 16.68 -5.41
N GLN A 50 -0.55 16.58 -4.47
CA GLN A 50 -0.80 16.75 -3.04
C GLN A 50 -1.52 18.07 -2.74
N ARG A 51 -1.01 19.17 -3.30
CA ARG A 51 -1.62 20.49 -3.12
C ARG A 51 -3.03 20.52 -3.69
N LEU A 52 -3.24 20.03 -4.90
CA LEU A 52 -4.56 20.06 -5.53
C LEU A 52 -5.60 19.24 -4.75
N VAL A 53 -5.24 18.02 -4.33
CA VAL A 53 -6.13 17.15 -3.54
C VAL A 53 -6.40 17.74 -2.16
N SER A 54 -5.42 18.39 -1.52
CA SER A 54 -5.58 19.01 -0.21
C SER A 54 -6.41 20.30 -0.25
N ASP A 55 -6.19 21.14 -1.27
CA ASP A 55 -6.82 22.46 -1.38
C ASP A 55 -8.28 22.39 -1.90
N ALA A 56 -8.57 21.43 -2.80
CA ALA A 56 -9.87 21.31 -3.47
C ALA A 56 -10.21 19.84 -3.81
N PRO A 57 -10.38 18.96 -2.80
CA PRO A 57 -10.64 17.53 -3.01
C PRO A 57 -11.88 17.25 -3.87
N GLU A 58 -12.88 18.12 -3.86
CA GLU A 58 -14.09 18.02 -4.67
C GLU A 58 -13.82 18.15 -6.19
N THR A 59 -12.66 18.69 -6.57
CA THR A 59 -12.24 18.82 -7.98
C THR A 59 -11.43 17.63 -8.48
N LEU A 60 -10.97 16.78 -7.56
CA LEU A 60 -10.23 15.54 -7.84
C LEU A 60 -10.81 14.38 -7.02
N PRO A 61 -12.13 14.10 -7.14
CA PRO A 61 -12.82 13.14 -6.28
C PRO A 61 -12.25 11.72 -6.37
N ASN A 62 -11.62 11.34 -7.49
CA ASN A 62 -11.13 9.98 -7.70
C ASN A 62 -9.72 9.79 -7.13
N PHE A 63 -8.83 10.77 -7.28
CA PHE A 63 -7.59 10.79 -6.50
C PHE A 63 -7.86 10.89 -5.00
N TYR A 64 -8.84 11.72 -4.60
CA TYR A 64 -9.24 11.80 -3.20
C TYR A 64 -9.78 10.46 -2.69
N ARG A 65 -10.59 9.74 -3.49
CA ARG A 65 -11.05 8.39 -3.16
C ARG A 65 -9.89 7.40 -2.98
N LEU A 66 -8.95 7.36 -3.93
CA LEU A 66 -7.75 6.52 -3.82
C LEU A 66 -6.94 6.84 -2.56
N GLN A 67 -6.86 8.14 -2.20
CA GLN A 67 -6.20 8.59 -0.97
C GLN A 67 -6.93 8.08 0.29
N THR A 68 -8.25 8.19 0.34
CA THR A 68 -9.04 7.86 1.54
C THR A 68 -9.30 6.37 1.73
N GLU A 69 -9.34 5.61 0.65
CA GLU A 69 -9.65 4.17 0.68
C GLU A 69 -8.39 3.28 0.56
N GLY A 70 -7.26 3.86 0.15
CA GLY A 70 -5.98 3.16 0.02
C GLY A 70 -4.87 3.77 0.86
N ALA A 71 -3.66 3.27 0.65
CA ALA A 71 -2.44 3.85 1.20
C ALA A 71 -1.72 4.65 0.09
N PHE A 72 -1.13 5.79 0.44
CA PHE A 72 -0.51 6.67 -0.54
C PHE A 72 0.74 7.39 -0.01
N THR A 73 1.58 7.88 -0.91
CA THR A 73 2.52 8.96 -0.62
C THR A 73 2.57 9.89 -1.82
N TYR A 74 2.68 11.19 -1.58
CA TYR A 74 2.95 12.17 -2.63
C TYR A 74 4.44 12.43 -2.84
N ASN A 75 5.30 11.84 -1.99
CA ASN A 75 6.73 12.15 -1.93
C ASN A 75 7.62 10.95 -2.30
N GLY A 76 7.21 10.18 -3.31
CA GLY A 76 8.05 9.16 -3.93
C GLY A 76 9.17 9.74 -4.81
N ARG A 77 10.01 8.86 -5.36
CA ARG A 77 11.09 9.22 -6.29
C ARG A 77 11.05 8.41 -7.57
N ALA A 78 11.20 9.05 -8.71
CA ALA A 78 11.63 8.36 -9.93
C ALA A 78 13.00 7.67 -9.73
N ASP A 79 13.50 6.99 -10.76
CA ASP A 79 14.83 6.41 -10.74
C ASP A 79 15.90 7.45 -10.33
N PHE A 80 16.89 7.03 -9.54
CA PHE A 80 17.91 7.94 -9.04
C PHE A 80 18.76 8.57 -10.15
N ALA A 81 18.98 7.87 -11.26
CA ALA A 81 19.91 8.28 -12.30
C ALA A 81 19.22 8.76 -13.58
N ASN A 82 17.88 8.71 -13.64
CA ASN A 82 17.15 9.02 -14.85
C ASN A 82 15.70 9.45 -14.56
N THR A 83 15.19 10.40 -15.32
CA THR A 83 13.82 10.93 -15.21
C THR A 83 13.17 11.01 -16.59
N GLU A 84 13.65 10.22 -17.56
CA GLU A 84 13.08 10.10 -18.90
C GLU A 84 12.06 8.97 -18.93
N THR A 85 11.08 9.10 -19.82
CA THR A 85 9.93 8.18 -19.94
C THR A 85 10.32 6.71 -20.09
N ILE A 86 11.00 6.32 -21.17
CA ILE A 86 11.25 4.89 -21.47
C ILE A 86 12.11 4.21 -20.41
N PRO A 87 13.24 4.78 -19.96
CA PRO A 87 14.03 4.15 -18.91
C PRO A 87 13.23 3.91 -17.63
N ASN A 88 12.47 4.90 -17.17
CA ASN A 88 11.67 4.75 -15.94
C ASN A 88 10.51 3.78 -16.09
N HIS A 89 9.84 3.73 -17.25
CA HIS A 89 8.80 2.73 -17.52
C HIS A 89 9.35 1.30 -17.52
N ILE A 90 10.59 1.08 -17.98
CA ILE A 90 11.24 -0.22 -17.86
C ILE A 90 11.51 -0.56 -16.39
N SER A 91 11.91 0.41 -15.56
CA SER A 91 12.00 0.20 -14.10
C SER A 91 10.65 -0.21 -13.50
N MET A 92 9.55 0.39 -13.95
CA MET A 92 8.19 0.12 -13.44
C MET A 92 7.69 -1.30 -13.71
N ILE A 93 8.18 -1.99 -14.74
CA ILE A 93 7.82 -3.39 -15.02
C ILE A 93 8.90 -4.39 -14.58
N THR A 94 10.13 -3.94 -14.34
CA THR A 94 11.24 -4.86 -13.95
C THR A 94 11.63 -4.76 -12.48
N GLY A 95 11.29 -3.67 -11.79
CA GLY A 95 11.80 -3.34 -10.45
C GLY A 95 13.31 -3.10 -10.41
N ARG A 96 13.95 -2.90 -11.57
CA ARG A 96 15.39 -2.71 -11.71
C ARG A 96 15.73 -1.23 -11.85
N PRO A 97 16.87 -0.76 -11.32
CA PRO A 97 17.35 0.57 -11.62
C PRO A 97 17.67 0.76 -13.12
N VAL A 98 17.63 2.01 -13.59
CA VAL A 98 17.96 2.35 -14.98
C VAL A 98 19.41 2.08 -15.29
N SER A 99 20.31 2.53 -14.41
CA SER A 99 21.73 2.43 -14.63
C SER A 99 22.46 2.00 -13.37
N HIS A 100 23.67 1.52 -13.56
CA HIS A 100 24.52 1.10 -12.44
C HIS A 100 24.85 2.31 -11.55
N ALA A 101 24.58 2.18 -10.26
CA ALA A 101 25.06 3.09 -9.23
C ALA A 101 26.23 2.44 -8.47
N GLU A 102 27.12 3.25 -7.90
CA GLU A 102 28.13 2.72 -6.96
C GLU A 102 27.43 1.93 -5.86
N GLY A 103 27.92 0.72 -5.54
CA GLY A 103 27.44 -0.10 -4.42
C GLY A 103 26.24 -1.01 -4.69
N ILE A 104 25.71 -1.08 -5.92
CA ILE A 104 24.75 -2.12 -6.33
C ILE A 104 25.41 -3.16 -7.25
N PRO A 105 24.89 -4.41 -7.33
CA PRO A 105 25.43 -5.42 -8.24
C PRO A 105 25.41 -4.98 -9.71
N LEU A 106 26.41 -5.38 -10.50
CA LEU A 106 26.46 -5.11 -11.95
C LEU A 106 25.24 -5.65 -12.70
N THR A 107 24.65 -6.75 -12.21
CA THR A 107 23.47 -7.41 -12.78
C THR A 107 22.14 -6.81 -12.31
N ALA A 108 22.16 -5.80 -11.44
CA ALA A 108 20.94 -5.19 -10.94
C ALA A 108 20.19 -4.33 -11.97
N PRO A 109 20.83 -3.34 -12.63
CA PRO A 109 20.10 -2.43 -13.50
C PRO A 109 19.60 -3.12 -14.77
N HIS A 110 18.49 -2.63 -15.33
CA HIS A 110 18.05 -3.05 -16.65
C HIS A 110 18.91 -2.43 -17.76
N GLY A 111 19.58 -1.30 -17.50
CA GLY A 111 20.64 -0.74 -18.33
C GLY A 111 20.19 -0.02 -19.61
N TYR A 112 18.88 0.16 -19.80
CA TYR A 112 18.34 0.80 -21.01
C TYR A 112 18.10 2.29 -20.75
N THR A 113 18.84 3.17 -21.43
CA THR A 113 18.86 4.62 -21.13
C THR A 113 18.34 5.52 -22.25
N ILE A 114 17.82 4.96 -23.35
CA ILE A 114 17.39 5.71 -24.54
C ILE A 114 15.91 6.04 -24.42
N ASN A 115 15.52 7.33 -24.52
CA ASN A 115 14.11 7.72 -24.42
C ASN A 115 13.32 7.58 -25.75
N ASP A 116 14.01 7.55 -26.89
CA ASP A 116 13.41 7.35 -28.21
C ASP A 116 14.01 6.07 -28.84
N PRO A 117 13.48 4.88 -28.48
CA PRO A 117 14.03 3.61 -28.91
C PRO A 117 13.85 3.40 -30.42
N PRO A 118 14.91 3.05 -31.16
CA PRO A 118 14.77 2.47 -32.50
C PRO A 118 13.86 1.24 -32.48
N GLU A 119 13.14 1.00 -33.59
CA GLU A 119 12.23 -0.15 -33.74
C GLU A 119 12.94 -1.52 -33.64
N THR A 120 14.26 -1.54 -33.78
CA THR A 120 15.08 -2.76 -33.65
C THR A 120 15.55 -3.03 -32.24
N HIS A 121 15.37 -2.09 -31.31
CA HIS A 121 15.89 -2.26 -29.96
C HIS A 121 14.98 -3.14 -29.12
N THR A 122 15.56 -4.01 -28.29
CA THR A 122 14.86 -4.67 -27.19
C THR A 122 15.55 -4.34 -25.87
N ILE A 123 14.82 -4.46 -24.76
CA ILE A 123 15.39 -4.27 -23.42
C ILE A 123 16.51 -5.31 -23.18
N HIS A 124 16.34 -6.51 -23.72
CA HIS A 124 17.28 -7.62 -23.58
C HIS A 124 18.59 -7.33 -24.31
N GLU A 125 18.57 -7.00 -25.59
CA GLU A 125 19.78 -6.82 -26.39
C GLU A 125 20.46 -5.47 -26.18
N ASN A 126 19.69 -4.42 -25.87
CA ASN A 126 20.19 -3.04 -25.82
C ASN A 126 20.19 -2.44 -24.42
N GLY A 127 19.82 -3.21 -23.41
CA GLY A 127 19.97 -2.87 -22.00
C GLY A 127 21.32 -3.32 -21.43
N ASN A 128 21.30 -3.78 -20.19
CA ASN A 128 22.49 -4.22 -19.45
C ASN A 128 23.09 -5.49 -20.08
N PRO A 129 24.34 -5.48 -20.57
CA PRO A 129 24.96 -6.65 -21.20
C PRO A 129 25.31 -7.77 -20.23
N ASP A 130 25.35 -7.51 -18.91
CA ASP A 130 25.61 -8.51 -17.88
C ASP A 130 24.35 -9.32 -17.50
N VAL A 131 23.20 -9.00 -18.12
CA VAL A 131 21.91 -9.64 -17.88
C VAL A 131 21.31 -10.00 -19.23
N GLU A 132 21.36 -11.26 -19.63
CA GLU A 132 20.88 -11.70 -20.95
C GLU A 132 19.39 -11.40 -21.14
N TYR A 133 18.56 -11.82 -20.17
CA TYR A 133 17.12 -11.58 -20.16
C TYR A 133 16.72 -10.79 -18.91
N LYS A 134 15.91 -9.75 -19.10
CA LYS A 134 15.44 -8.88 -18.00
C LYS A 134 13.99 -9.21 -17.76
N SER A 135 13.69 -10.10 -16.80
CA SER A 135 12.31 -10.42 -16.46
C SER A 135 11.52 -9.19 -16.05
N SER A 136 10.23 -9.22 -16.34
CA SER A 136 9.23 -8.21 -16.05
C SER A 136 8.04 -8.78 -15.28
N THR A 137 7.13 -7.90 -14.88
CA THR A 137 5.80 -8.26 -14.38
C THR A 137 5.00 -9.11 -15.37
N PHE A 138 5.18 -8.90 -16.68
CA PHE A 138 4.53 -9.73 -17.70
C PHE A 138 5.01 -11.16 -17.64
N ASP A 139 6.32 -11.38 -17.50
CA ASP A 139 6.88 -12.74 -17.33
C ASP A 139 6.31 -13.42 -16.09
N VAL A 140 6.34 -12.73 -14.94
CA VAL A 140 5.91 -13.35 -13.68
C VAL A 140 4.43 -13.72 -13.71
N ALA A 141 3.56 -12.84 -14.22
CA ALA A 141 2.14 -13.14 -14.33
C ALA A 141 1.88 -14.26 -15.34
N HIS A 142 2.45 -14.15 -16.54
CA HIS A 142 2.21 -15.10 -17.64
C HIS A 142 2.75 -16.51 -17.32
N ASP A 143 3.94 -16.62 -16.74
CA ASP A 143 4.53 -17.91 -16.31
C ASP A 143 3.72 -18.58 -15.19
N ASN A 144 2.82 -17.85 -14.52
CA ASN A 144 1.87 -18.41 -13.56
C ASN A 144 0.49 -18.67 -14.17
N GLY A 145 0.39 -18.66 -15.50
CA GLY A 145 -0.84 -18.95 -16.25
C GLY A 145 -1.87 -17.82 -16.20
N LEU A 146 -1.46 -16.61 -15.82
CA LEU A 146 -2.32 -15.44 -15.75
C LEU A 146 -2.26 -14.63 -17.05
N LYS A 147 -3.40 -14.03 -17.40
CA LYS A 147 -3.50 -13.20 -18.60
C LYS A 147 -2.94 -11.81 -18.36
N THR A 148 -2.22 -11.25 -19.33
CA THR A 148 -1.60 -9.93 -19.22
C THR A 148 -2.10 -8.95 -20.29
N ALA A 149 -2.01 -7.65 -20.01
CA ALA A 149 -2.37 -6.61 -20.96
C ALA A 149 -1.49 -5.35 -20.84
N LEU A 150 -1.21 -4.72 -21.99
CA LEU A 150 -0.52 -3.44 -22.11
C LEU A 150 -1.38 -2.44 -22.88
N PHE A 151 -1.70 -1.32 -22.24
CA PHE A 151 -2.36 -0.18 -22.85
C PHE A 151 -1.46 1.05 -22.73
N ALA A 152 -0.99 1.60 -23.84
CA ALA A 152 -0.11 2.75 -23.81
C ALA A 152 -0.45 3.84 -24.83
N THR A 153 -0.33 5.08 -24.36
CA THR A 153 -0.62 6.30 -25.12
C THR A 153 0.60 6.91 -25.82
N LYS A 154 1.78 6.31 -25.70
CA LYS A 154 3.00 6.71 -26.42
C LYS A 154 3.51 5.53 -27.23
N THR A 155 3.56 5.64 -28.54
CA THR A 155 4.05 4.57 -29.44
C THR A 155 5.50 4.13 -29.17
N LYS A 156 6.33 5.01 -28.60
CA LYS A 156 7.68 4.66 -28.13
C LYS A 156 7.69 3.59 -27.03
N LEU A 157 6.59 3.38 -26.30
CA LEU A 157 6.43 2.28 -25.34
C LEU A 157 6.21 0.91 -26.02
N SER A 158 6.15 0.85 -27.36
CA SER A 158 6.21 -0.43 -28.11
C SER A 158 7.46 -1.26 -27.81
N ILE A 159 8.50 -0.68 -27.23
CA ILE A 159 9.65 -1.47 -26.76
C ILE A 159 9.28 -2.44 -25.63
N LEU A 160 8.24 -2.16 -24.83
CA LEU A 160 7.78 -3.10 -23.81
C LEU A 160 7.21 -4.33 -24.51
N ASP A 161 6.25 -4.14 -25.41
CA ASP A 161 5.65 -5.19 -26.24
C ASP A 161 6.71 -6.01 -26.99
N ARG A 162 7.52 -5.35 -27.81
CA ARG A 162 8.56 -6.00 -28.62
C ARG A 162 9.62 -6.73 -27.78
N SER A 163 9.85 -6.35 -26.53
CA SER A 163 10.85 -7.06 -25.72
C SER A 163 10.32 -8.38 -25.17
N TYR A 164 9.00 -8.50 -24.97
CA TYR A 164 8.36 -9.67 -24.37
C TYR A 164 7.37 -10.34 -25.33
N ASP A 165 7.57 -10.18 -26.64
CA ASP A 165 6.76 -10.79 -27.70
C ASP A 165 7.20 -12.24 -28.02
N GLU A 166 6.54 -12.89 -28.98
CA GLU A 166 6.83 -14.27 -29.38
C GLU A 166 8.31 -14.49 -29.81
N ASP A 167 8.96 -13.45 -30.35
CA ASP A 167 10.32 -13.55 -30.88
C ASP A 167 11.40 -13.30 -29.81
N ASN A 168 11.11 -12.44 -28.82
CA ASN A 168 12.10 -11.92 -27.87
C ASN A 168 11.85 -12.35 -26.41
N GLY A 169 10.65 -12.80 -26.08
CA GLY A 169 10.28 -13.27 -24.76
C GLY A 169 10.89 -14.64 -24.41
N ALA A 170 11.06 -14.88 -23.12
CA ALA A 170 11.61 -16.13 -22.60
C ALA A 170 10.54 -17.23 -22.55
N GLN A 171 10.97 -18.49 -22.57
CA GLN A 171 10.08 -19.62 -22.24
C GLN A 171 9.68 -19.55 -20.77
N ASP A 172 8.47 -20.01 -20.47
CA ASP A 172 7.95 -20.03 -19.10
C ASP A 172 8.86 -20.86 -18.18
N VAL A 173 9.24 -20.31 -17.03
CA VAL A 173 10.11 -21.00 -16.07
C VAL A 173 9.33 -21.67 -14.92
N ILE A 174 8.04 -21.37 -14.82
CA ILE A 174 7.08 -21.91 -13.84
C ILE A 174 5.86 -22.42 -14.62
N GLY A 175 5.14 -23.40 -14.07
CA GLY A 175 3.82 -23.78 -14.61
C GLY A 175 3.83 -24.55 -15.94
N GLU A 176 2.68 -24.52 -16.61
CA GLU A 176 2.54 -24.99 -18.00
C GLU A 176 3.06 -23.90 -18.94
N ASP A 177 3.82 -24.29 -19.97
CA ASP A 177 4.39 -23.36 -20.95
C ASP A 177 3.30 -22.83 -21.90
N ASN A 178 2.96 -21.56 -21.72
CA ASN A 178 1.99 -20.82 -22.53
C ASN A 178 2.66 -20.06 -23.68
N GLY A 179 3.97 -20.19 -23.83
CA GLY A 179 4.75 -19.62 -24.92
C GLY A 179 5.54 -18.37 -24.54
N PRO A 180 6.44 -17.92 -25.45
CA PRO A 180 7.33 -16.80 -25.18
C PRO A 180 6.65 -15.43 -25.23
N ASP A 181 5.49 -15.31 -25.88
CA ASP A 181 4.73 -14.06 -25.93
C ASP A 181 4.05 -13.79 -24.59
N LYS A 182 4.58 -12.84 -23.81
CA LYS A 182 4.13 -12.56 -22.44
C LYS A 182 2.97 -11.57 -22.39
N LEU A 183 2.47 -11.11 -23.54
CA LEU A 183 1.47 -10.05 -23.66
C LEU A 183 0.26 -10.52 -24.47
N ASP A 184 -0.78 -10.97 -23.78
CA ASP A 184 -2.00 -11.46 -24.46
C ASP A 184 -2.76 -10.35 -25.19
N VAL A 185 -2.68 -9.12 -24.69
CA VAL A 185 -3.40 -7.96 -25.22
C VAL A 185 -2.52 -6.72 -25.21
N THR A 186 -2.26 -6.16 -26.40
CA THR A 186 -1.53 -4.89 -26.54
C THR A 186 -2.32 -3.87 -27.36
N TYR A 187 -2.47 -2.66 -26.82
CA TYR A 187 -3.00 -1.50 -27.52
C TYR A 187 -2.10 -0.28 -27.34
N LEU A 188 -1.57 0.23 -28.45
CA LEU A 188 -0.74 1.43 -28.50
C LEU A 188 -1.47 2.54 -29.27
N ILE A 189 -2.04 3.51 -28.55
CA ILE A 189 -2.85 4.59 -29.14
C ILE A 189 -2.21 5.94 -28.86
N ASP A 190 -1.36 6.38 -29.79
CA ASP A 190 -0.54 7.58 -29.64
C ASP A 190 -1.37 8.84 -29.32
N GLY A 191 -1.01 9.53 -28.23
CA GLY A 191 -1.54 10.84 -27.86
C GLY A 191 -3.01 10.87 -27.45
N SER A 192 -3.66 9.74 -27.17
CA SER A 192 -5.07 9.72 -26.76
C SER A 192 -5.32 8.84 -25.54
N SER A 193 -5.25 9.44 -24.35
CA SER A 193 -5.63 8.77 -23.11
C SER A 193 -7.12 8.40 -23.07
N ALA A 194 -8.01 9.28 -23.55
CA ALA A 194 -9.43 8.96 -23.63
C ALA A 194 -9.71 7.69 -24.44
N ALA A 195 -9.09 7.55 -25.63
CA ALA A 195 -9.27 6.36 -26.45
C ALA A 195 -8.66 5.12 -25.76
N THR A 196 -7.46 5.26 -25.19
CA THR A 196 -6.76 4.15 -24.50
C THR A 196 -7.56 3.65 -23.30
N VAL A 197 -8.05 4.55 -22.45
CA VAL A 197 -8.89 4.23 -21.29
C VAL A 197 -10.18 3.54 -21.74
N ASN A 198 -10.84 4.03 -22.80
CA ASN A 198 -12.04 3.37 -23.31
C ASN A 198 -11.80 1.92 -23.77
N VAL A 199 -10.66 1.63 -24.43
CA VAL A 199 -10.33 0.24 -24.81
C VAL A 199 -9.98 -0.60 -23.58
N ALA A 200 -9.29 -0.02 -22.60
CA ALA A 200 -9.00 -0.72 -21.33
C ALA A 200 -10.29 -1.08 -20.58
N LEU A 201 -11.27 -0.17 -20.50
CA LEU A 201 -12.57 -0.41 -19.88
C LEU A 201 -13.34 -1.55 -20.57
N ASP A 202 -13.36 -1.58 -21.91
CA ASP A 202 -14.00 -2.66 -22.67
C ASP A 202 -13.36 -4.03 -22.37
N LEU A 203 -12.03 -4.09 -22.21
CA LEU A 203 -11.35 -5.32 -21.81
C LEU A 203 -11.72 -5.72 -20.37
N LEU A 204 -11.70 -4.76 -19.42
CA LEU A 204 -12.04 -5.01 -18.02
C LEU A 204 -13.46 -5.60 -17.89
N GLU A 205 -14.43 -5.13 -18.67
CA GLU A 205 -15.81 -5.60 -18.62
C GLU A 205 -16.03 -6.95 -19.32
N THR A 206 -15.28 -7.24 -20.39
CA THR A 206 -15.58 -8.38 -21.29
C THR A 206 -14.66 -9.58 -21.13
N ALA A 207 -13.38 -9.35 -20.87
CA ALA A 207 -12.34 -10.38 -20.80
C ALA A 207 -11.08 -9.86 -20.07
N PRO A 208 -11.21 -9.48 -18.78
CA PRO A 208 -10.14 -8.82 -18.04
C PRO A 208 -8.87 -9.66 -18.03
N ALA A 209 -7.74 -8.98 -18.10
CA ALA A 209 -6.43 -9.57 -17.84
C ALA A 209 -6.13 -9.46 -16.34
N ASN A 210 -5.54 -10.49 -15.75
CA ASN A 210 -5.14 -10.50 -14.35
C ASN A 210 -4.11 -9.40 -14.05
N TYR A 211 -3.16 -9.16 -14.96
CA TYR A 211 -2.23 -8.04 -14.85
C TYR A 211 -2.40 -7.08 -16.03
N THR A 212 -2.74 -5.83 -15.75
CA THR A 212 -2.86 -4.78 -16.76
C THR A 212 -1.90 -3.63 -16.44
N PHE A 213 -1.05 -3.27 -17.40
CA PHE A 213 -0.28 -2.03 -17.37
C PHE A 213 -0.98 -0.97 -18.22
N LEU A 214 -1.42 0.12 -17.60
CA LEU A 214 -2.12 1.22 -18.27
C LEU A 214 -1.30 2.51 -18.17
N HIS A 215 -0.94 3.09 -19.31
CA HIS A 215 -0.21 4.34 -19.39
C HIS A 215 -1.08 5.48 -19.92
N ILE A 216 -1.13 6.58 -19.18
CA ILE A 216 -1.85 7.82 -19.48
C ILE A 216 -0.82 8.91 -19.79
N VAL A 217 -0.96 9.61 -20.92
CA VAL A 217 0.05 10.56 -21.42
C VAL A 217 -0.04 11.94 -20.76
N GLU A 218 -1.21 12.35 -20.33
CA GLU A 218 -1.37 13.54 -19.48
C GLU A 218 -0.96 13.21 -18.04
N PRO A 219 -0.33 14.15 -17.31
CA PRO A 219 -0.14 15.56 -17.67
C PRO A 219 1.17 15.90 -18.40
N ASP A 220 2.07 14.95 -18.71
CA ASP A 220 3.38 15.22 -19.33
C ASP A 220 3.31 16.08 -20.60
N THR A 221 2.45 15.73 -21.57
CA THR A 221 2.33 16.52 -22.82
C THR A 221 1.94 17.97 -22.57
N VAL A 222 1.15 18.20 -21.52
CA VAL A 222 0.71 19.54 -21.13
C VAL A 222 1.83 20.26 -20.37
N GLY A 223 2.56 19.55 -19.51
CA GLY A 223 3.77 20.03 -18.84
C GLY A 223 4.83 20.51 -19.82
N HIS A 224 5.09 19.76 -20.90
CA HIS A 224 6.01 20.18 -21.95
C HIS A 224 5.55 21.44 -22.71
N PHE A 225 4.25 21.62 -22.91
CA PHE A 225 3.73 22.72 -23.72
C PHE A 225 3.53 24.01 -22.91
N TRP A 226 2.97 23.91 -21.71
CA TRP A 226 2.56 25.05 -20.88
C TRP A 226 3.39 25.22 -19.61
N GLY A 227 4.16 24.20 -19.26
CA GLY A 227 4.99 24.14 -18.09
C GLY A 227 4.35 23.34 -16.96
N TRP A 228 5.16 22.55 -16.25
CA TRP A 228 4.75 21.93 -14.99
C TRP A 228 4.28 23.00 -14.00
N THR A 229 3.22 22.69 -13.24
CA THR A 229 2.54 23.61 -12.32
C THR A 229 1.87 24.83 -12.96
N SER A 230 1.71 24.86 -14.29
CA SER A 230 0.85 25.84 -14.95
C SER A 230 -0.63 25.53 -14.70
N PRO A 231 -1.54 26.51 -14.82
CA PRO A 231 -2.98 26.25 -14.74
C PRO A 231 -3.46 25.20 -15.74
N ASP A 232 -2.89 25.16 -16.95
CA ASP A 232 -3.21 24.13 -17.96
C ASP A 232 -2.74 22.74 -17.51
N TYR A 233 -1.53 22.63 -16.94
CA TYR A 233 -1.03 21.39 -16.37
C TYR A 233 -1.93 20.88 -15.24
N GLU A 234 -2.31 21.75 -14.29
CA GLU A 234 -3.23 21.39 -13.20
C GLU A 234 -4.62 20.99 -13.72
N GLN A 235 -5.14 21.70 -14.73
CA GLN A 235 -6.40 21.34 -15.37
C GLN A 235 -6.33 19.96 -16.06
N SER A 236 -5.17 19.59 -16.61
CA SER A 236 -4.98 18.26 -17.20
C SER A 236 -4.97 17.14 -16.15
N ILE A 237 -4.54 17.41 -14.91
CA ILE A 237 -4.68 16.47 -13.80
C ILE A 237 -6.16 16.20 -13.49
N THR A 238 -7.02 17.22 -13.56
CA THR A 238 -8.49 17.01 -13.45
C THR A 238 -9.07 16.16 -14.58
N VAL A 239 -8.49 16.23 -15.78
CA VAL A 239 -8.87 15.31 -16.88
C VAL A 239 -8.45 13.88 -16.55
N VAL A 240 -7.24 13.68 -16.04
CA VAL A 240 -6.78 12.35 -15.60
C VAL A 240 -7.65 11.79 -14.48
N ASP A 241 -8.05 12.62 -13.51
CA ASP A 241 -8.98 12.23 -12.45
C ASP A 241 -10.30 11.69 -13.02
N SER A 242 -10.83 12.30 -14.09
CA SER A 242 -12.05 11.79 -14.75
C SER A 242 -11.85 10.41 -15.39
N TYR A 243 -10.66 10.08 -15.88
CA TYR A 243 -10.34 8.72 -16.36
C TYR A 243 -10.29 7.72 -15.21
N LEU A 244 -9.71 8.11 -14.07
CA LEU A 244 -9.72 7.29 -12.86
C LEU A 244 -11.16 7.03 -12.38
N GLY A 245 -12.05 8.02 -12.49
CA GLY A 245 -13.46 7.84 -12.17
C GLY A 245 -14.15 6.77 -13.01
N LEU A 246 -13.91 6.76 -14.33
CA LEU A 246 -14.44 5.71 -15.21
C LEU A 246 -13.91 4.31 -14.84
N ILE A 247 -12.62 4.22 -14.51
CA ILE A 247 -11.97 2.96 -14.11
C ILE A 247 -12.53 2.45 -12.78
N LEU A 248 -12.62 3.31 -11.78
CA LEU A 248 -13.16 2.96 -10.46
C LEU A 248 -14.64 2.58 -10.54
N GLU A 249 -15.43 3.29 -11.35
CA GLU A 249 -16.84 2.93 -11.61
C GLU A 249 -16.95 1.56 -12.27
N ALA A 250 -16.11 1.25 -13.27
CA ALA A 250 -16.12 -0.07 -13.91
C ALA A 250 -15.74 -1.20 -12.93
N ILE A 251 -14.77 -0.97 -12.04
CA ILE A 251 -14.40 -1.93 -10.98
C ILE A 251 -15.59 -2.15 -10.03
N ASP A 252 -16.21 -1.07 -9.53
CA ASP A 252 -17.30 -1.15 -8.57
C ASP A 252 -18.54 -1.84 -9.14
N THR A 253 -18.84 -1.60 -10.42
CA THR A 253 -20.06 -2.07 -11.07
C THR A 253 -19.93 -3.46 -11.70
N THR A 254 -18.71 -4.00 -11.78
CA THR A 254 -18.43 -5.33 -12.34
C THR A 254 -18.22 -6.35 -11.21
N PRO A 255 -19.17 -7.28 -10.96
CA PRO A 255 -19.16 -8.09 -9.72
C PRO A 255 -17.92 -8.95 -9.47
N HIS A 256 -17.18 -9.35 -10.51
CA HIS A 256 -15.95 -10.14 -10.38
C HIS A 256 -14.68 -9.29 -10.28
N LEU A 257 -14.78 -7.97 -10.52
CA LEU A 257 -13.71 -7.01 -10.26
C LEU A 257 -13.88 -6.37 -8.88
N ALA A 258 -15.14 -6.14 -8.48
CA ALA A 258 -15.49 -5.60 -7.17
C ALA A 258 -14.96 -6.49 -6.04
N ASN A 259 -14.17 -5.91 -5.14
CA ASN A 259 -13.44 -6.60 -4.07
C ASN A 259 -12.34 -7.56 -4.52
N ASP A 260 -11.98 -7.61 -5.80
CA ASP A 260 -10.94 -8.51 -6.29
C ASP A 260 -10.02 -7.84 -7.31
N THR A 261 -9.97 -6.50 -7.26
CA THR A 261 -9.08 -5.67 -8.07
C THR A 261 -8.25 -4.78 -7.16
N ALA A 262 -6.96 -4.70 -7.44
CA ALA A 262 -6.07 -3.70 -6.84
C ALA A 262 -5.58 -2.70 -7.89
N ILE A 263 -5.32 -1.48 -7.43
CA ILE A 263 -4.69 -0.43 -8.24
C ILE A 263 -3.33 -0.11 -7.63
N VAL A 264 -2.31 -0.12 -8.48
CA VAL A 264 -0.97 0.38 -8.15
C VAL A 264 -0.69 1.55 -9.08
N LEU A 265 -0.81 2.77 -8.58
CA LEU A 265 -0.73 3.99 -9.39
C LEU A 265 0.51 4.80 -9.01
N THR A 266 1.29 5.20 -10.01
CA THR A 266 2.43 6.10 -9.82
C THR A 266 2.73 6.87 -11.11
N ALA A 267 3.85 7.59 -11.14
CA ALA A 267 4.36 8.29 -12.29
C ALA A 267 5.79 7.83 -12.59
N ASP A 268 6.19 7.92 -13.84
CA ASP A 268 7.55 7.64 -14.27
C ASP A 268 8.52 8.75 -13.86
N HIS A 269 8.08 10.02 -13.90
CA HIS A 269 8.83 11.19 -13.47
C HIS A 269 7.91 12.36 -13.07
N GLY A 270 8.51 13.40 -12.48
CA GLY A 270 7.88 14.71 -12.29
C GLY A 270 8.30 15.69 -13.39
N GLY A 271 8.44 16.98 -13.07
CA GLY A 271 8.97 17.95 -14.03
C GLY A 271 9.14 19.37 -13.51
N PHE A 272 9.98 20.14 -14.20
CA PHE A 272 10.37 21.50 -13.84
C PHE A 272 10.37 22.41 -15.06
N ASN A 273 9.67 23.54 -14.97
CA ASN A 273 9.41 24.42 -16.11
C ASN A 273 8.83 23.62 -17.28
N PHE A 274 9.58 23.37 -18.36
CA PHE A 274 9.12 22.68 -19.58
C PHE A 274 9.87 21.38 -19.86
N ASN A 275 10.62 20.86 -18.89
CA ASN A 275 11.50 19.72 -19.10
C ASN A 275 11.61 18.87 -17.83
N HIS A 276 12.01 17.61 -17.98
CA HIS A 276 12.17 16.67 -16.89
C HIS A 276 13.52 15.95 -16.89
N GLY A 277 14.45 16.22 -17.82
CA GLY A 277 15.71 15.48 -17.98
C GLY A 277 16.89 15.97 -17.13
N ASN A 278 16.79 17.14 -16.47
CA ASN A 278 17.88 17.65 -15.64
C ASN A 278 17.73 17.21 -14.18
N LEU A 279 18.61 16.30 -13.75
CA LEU A 279 18.62 15.70 -12.43
C LEU A 279 19.04 16.64 -11.27
N ASP A 280 19.46 17.87 -11.58
CA ASP A 280 19.71 18.92 -10.59
C ASP A 280 18.40 19.51 -10.03
N PHE A 281 17.29 19.38 -10.76
CA PHE A 281 15.96 19.79 -10.30
C PHE A 281 15.25 18.59 -9.67
N ILE A 282 15.07 18.65 -8.35
CA ILE A 282 14.43 17.57 -7.59
C ILE A 282 12.99 17.33 -8.06
N GLU A 283 12.32 18.37 -8.53
CA GLU A 283 10.97 18.38 -9.07
C GLU A 283 10.77 17.37 -10.21
N ASN A 284 11.84 17.08 -10.97
CA ASN A 284 11.82 16.09 -12.04
C ASN A 284 11.70 14.65 -11.52
N SER A 285 11.97 14.42 -10.24
CA SER A 285 11.93 13.10 -9.62
C SER A 285 10.80 12.93 -8.60
N ILE A 286 10.06 13.98 -8.22
CA ILE A 286 8.98 13.87 -7.23
C ILE A 286 7.74 13.29 -7.89
N ILE A 287 7.33 12.10 -7.46
CA ILE A 287 6.19 11.34 -8.00
C ILE A 287 5.24 10.93 -6.87
N PRO A 288 3.93 10.80 -7.14
CA PRO A 288 3.02 10.13 -6.22
C PRO A 288 3.15 8.61 -6.32
N PHE A 289 2.70 7.91 -5.29
CA PHE A 289 2.54 6.46 -5.29
C PHE A 289 1.29 6.10 -4.49
N PHE A 290 0.40 5.31 -5.08
CA PHE A 290 -0.87 4.89 -4.48
C PHE A 290 -1.01 3.37 -4.57
N VAL A 291 -1.52 2.78 -3.50
CA VAL A 291 -1.86 1.36 -3.39
C VAL A 291 -3.28 1.26 -2.87
N TRP A 292 -4.19 0.70 -3.68
CA TRP A 292 -5.60 0.59 -3.36
C TRP A 292 -6.09 -0.85 -3.60
N GLY A 293 -7.02 -1.33 -2.78
CA GLY A 293 -7.61 -2.68 -2.90
C GLY A 293 -6.83 -3.82 -2.22
N LEU A 294 -5.71 -3.52 -1.55
CA LEU A 294 -4.81 -4.51 -0.90
C LEU A 294 -5.09 -4.77 0.59
N GLY A 295 -6.22 -4.29 1.11
CA GLY A 295 -6.56 -4.42 2.53
C GLY A 295 -5.69 -3.57 3.46
N LEU A 296 -4.87 -2.67 2.92
CA LEU A 296 -4.17 -1.66 3.73
C LEU A 296 -5.18 -0.67 4.31
N PRO A 297 -4.94 -0.12 5.51
CA PRO A 297 -5.81 0.91 6.06
C PRO A 297 -5.93 2.10 5.10
N GLY A 298 -7.15 2.57 4.87
CA GLY A 298 -7.39 3.74 4.03
C GLY A 298 -6.91 5.03 4.67
N GLY A 299 -6.40 5.98 3.88
CA GLY A 299 -5.99 7.30 4.37
C GLY A 299 -4.62 7.36 5.02
N VAL A 300 -3.84 6.26 4.99
CA VAL A 300 -2.51 6.20 5.61
C VAL A 300 -1.38 6.53 4.64
N ASP A 301 -0.30 7.08 5.18
CA ASP A 301 0.93 7.27 4.42
C ASP A 301 1.60 5.92 4.17
N LEU A 302 2.02 5.65 2.93
CA LEU A 302 2.78 4.45 2.57
C LEU A 302 4.11 4.34 3.33
N HIS A 303 4.65 5.43 3.86
CA HIS A 303 5.82 5.42 4.74
C HIS A 303 5.52 4.87 6.15
N ASP A 304 4.26 4.89 6.58
CA ASP A 304 3.84 4.38 7.88
C ASP A 304 3.52 2.87 7.83
N VAL A 305 3.18 2.34 6.65
CA VAL A 305 2.83 0.91 6.47
C VAL A 305 3.91 0.08 5.79
N ALA A 306 4.96 0.69 5.23
CA ALA A 306 6.10 -0.02 4.66
C ALA A 306 7.36 0.13 5.51
N THR A 307 7.88 -0.99 6.00
CA THR A 307 9.01 -1.07 6.95
C THR A 307 10.34 -0.62 6.37
N ASN A 308 10.46 -0.62 5.04
CA ASN A 308 11.71 -0.36 4.34
C ASN A 308 11.60 0.77 3.30
N ARG A 309 10.58 1.62 3.40
CA ARG A 309 10.38 2.79 2.54
C ARG A 309 10.14 4.04 3.36
N PHE A 310 11.02 5.03 3.24
CA PHE A 310 11.05 6.21 4.10
C PHE A 310 10.83 7.49 3.31
N ASP A 311 10.19 8.49 3.95
CA ASP A 311 10.00 9.81 3.35
C ASP A 311 11.36 10.45 3.05
N PRO A 312 11.69 10.73 1.77
CA PRO A 312 12.96 11.34 1.41
C PRO A 312 13.03 12.84 1.72
N GLY A 313 11.95 13.50 2.17
CA GLY A 313 11.87 14.95 2.31
C GLY A 313 12.18 15.63 0.97
N ASP A 314 13.15 16.54 0.95
CA ASP A 314 13.64 17.21 -0.27
C ASP A 314 14.86 16.50 -0.91
N SER A 315 15.25 15.32 -0.39
CA SER A 315 16.43 14.61 -0.87
C SER A 315 16.11 13.68 -2.04
N ARG A 316 17.16 13.25 -2.76
CA ARG A 316 17.09 12.19 -3.78
C ARG A 316 18.07 11.09 -3.39
N PRO A 317 17.68 10.17 -2.49
CA PRO A 317 18.59 9.15 -1.99
C PRO A 317 19.12 8.26 -3.12
N ARG A 318 20.40 7.89 -3.03
CA ARG A 318 21.02 6.87 -3.89
C ARG A 318 20.52 5.49 -3.50
N TYR A 319 20.66 4.50 -4.38
CA TYR A 319 20.36 3.10 -4.06
C TYR A 319 21.20 2.50 -2.92
N THR A 320 22.32 3.15 -2.55
CA THR A 320 23.15 2.76 -1.39
C THR A 320 22.75 3.43 -0.08
N ALA A 321 21.77 4.32 -0.09
CA ALA A 321 21.28 4.91 1.15
C ALA A 321 20.62 3.83 2.00
N GLU A 322 20.84 3.90 3.32
CA GLU A 322 20.21 2.99 4.29
C GLU A 322 18.68 3.06 4.23
N GLN A 323 18.16 4.29 4.10
CA GLN A 323 16.74 4.56 3.91
C GLN A 323 16.46 4.79 2.41
N GLN A 324 15.64 3.91 1.82
CA GLN A 324 15.16 4.05 0.45
C GLN A 324 13.79 4.72 0.43
N PRO A 325 13.52 5.64 -0.52
CA PRO A 325 12.17 6.13 -0.75
C PRO A 325 11.34 5.12 -1.53
N TRP A 326 10.02 5.32 -1.55
CA TRP A 326 9.17 4.74 -2.59
C TRP A 326 9.67 5.18 -3.96
N ARG A 327 9.86 4.24 -4.87
CA ARG A 327 10.26 4.49 -6.25
C ARG A 327 9.22 4.01 -7.24
N ASN A 328 9.18 4.62 -8.42
CA ASN A 328 8.31 4.15 -9.50
C ASN A 328 8.48 2.65 -9.81
N GLY A 329 9.72 2.14 -9.75
CA GLY A 329 10.01 0.71 -9.93
C GLY A 329 9.50 -0.21 -8.82
N ASP A 330 9.14 0.31 -7.64
CA ASP A 330 8.45 -0.50 -6.62
C ASP A 330 7.09 -1.00 -7.12
N ALA A 331 6.47 -0.29 -8.09
CA ALA A 331 5.18 -0.68 -8.66
C ALA A 331 5.20 -2.09 -9.26
N ALA A 332 6.33 -2.53 -9.81
CA ALA A 332 6.48 -3.89 -10.34
C ALA A 332 6.18 -4.95 -9.27
N ASN A 333 6.81 -4.84 -8.10
CA ASN A 333 6.73 -5.88 -7.08
C ASN A 333 5.54 -5.70 -6.16
N VAL A 334 5.02 -4.47 -6.00
CA VAL A 334 3.70 -4.28 -5.38
C VAL A 334 2.61 -4.94 -6.23
N ALA A 335 2.67 -4.82 -7.56
CA ALA A 335 1.72 -5.49 -8.45
C ALA A 335 1.82 -7.03 -8.37
N MET A 336 3.03 -7.59 -8.37
CA MET A 336 3.20 -9.05 -8.22
C MET A 336 2.73 -9.54 -6.85
N MET A 337 3.07 -8.82 -5.78
CA MET A 337 2.60 -9.13 -4.43
C MET A 337 1.07 -9.10 -4.32
N ALA A 338 0.43 -8.12 -4.97
CA ALA A 338 -1.03 -8.04 -5.05
C ALA A 338 -1.66 -9.26 -5.73
N LEU A 339 -1.00 -9.85 -6.74
CA LEU A 339 -1.44 -11.10 -7.37
C LEU A 339 -1.05 -12.36 -6.58
N GLY A 340 -0.39 -12.21 -5.41
CA GLY A 340 0.14 -13.34 -4.65
C GLY A 340 1.32 -14.05 -5.31
N LEU A 341 2.05 -13.34 -6.19
CA LEU A 341 3.18 -13.87 -6.96
C LEU A 341 4.53 -13.44 -6.35
N ASP A 342 5.57 -14.19 -6.70
CA ASP A 342 6.95 -13.86 -6.34
C ASP A 342 7.41 -12.54 -6.99
N PRO A 343 8.36 -11.82 -6.37
CA PRO A 343 8.93 -10.62 -6.99
C PRO A 343 9.60 -10.89 -8.34
N VAL A 344 9.62 -9.87 -9.20
CA VAL A 344 10.24 -9.93 -10.52
C VAL A 344 11.72 -10.33 -10.42
N PRO A 345 12.17 -11.41 -11.11
CA PRO A 345 13.53 -11.90 -11.01
C PRO A 345 14.61 -10.82 -11.27
N GLY A 346 15.45 -10.62 -10.25
CA GLY A 346 16.55 -9.66 -10.26
C GLY A 346 16.15 -8.20 -10.08
N SER A 347 14.90 -7.94 -9.68
CA SER A 347 14.49 -6.65 -9.10
C SER A 347 15.33 -6.28 -7.88
N LEU A 348 15.55 -4.98 -7.67
CA LEU A 348 16.07 -4.43 -6.41
C LEU A 348 15.02 -3.65 -5.62
N MET A 349 13.92 -3.25 -6.25
CA MET A 349 12.89 -2.40 -5.66
C MET A 349 11.81 -3.29 -5.03
N LEU A 350 12.15 -3.83 -3.85
CA LEU A 350 11.31 -4.75 -3.08
C LEU A 350 10.77 -4.04 -1.84
N SER A 351 9.53 -3.56 -1.90
CA SER A 351 8.86 -2.97 -0.72
C SER A 351 8.41 -4.08 0.22
N VAL A 352 8.45 -3.81 1.53
CA VAL A 352 8.00 -4.74 2.56
C VAL A 352 6.98 -4.01 3.41
N PHE A 353 5.72 -4.44 3.30
CA PHE A 353 4.66 -3.93 4.15
C PHE A 353 4.72 -4.61 5.51
N GLU A 354 4.48 -3.84 6.56
CA GLU A 354 4.14 -4.39 7.86
C GLU A 354 2.65 -4.75 7.80
N ALA A 355 2.28 -5.96 8.26
CA ALA A 355 0.87 -6.27 8.48
C ALA A 355 0.31 -5.16 9.37
N ALA A 356 -0.63 -4.38 8.85
CA ALA A 356 -1.16 -3.24 9.58
C ALA A 356 -1.78 -3.78 10.88
N SER A 357 -1.17 -3.49 12.03
CA SER A 357 -1.80 -3.80 13.31
C SER A 357 -3.02 -2.90 13.41
N VAL A 358 -4.20 -3.48 13.29
CA VAL A 358 -5.42 -2.75 13.60
C VAL A 358 -5.39 -2.50 15.12
N GLU A 359 -5.52 -1.25 15.56
CA GLU A 359 -5.45 -0.95 17.00
C GLU A 359 -6.58 -1.70 17.72
N GLY A 360 -6.23 -2.57 18.67
CA GLY A 360 -7.18 -3.45 19.36
C GLY A 360 -7.37 -4.83 18.72
N ASP A 361 -6.76 -5.12 17.58
CA ASP A 361 -6.69 -6.48 17.00
C ASP A 361 -5.53 -7.23 17.67
N PHE A 362 -5.87 -8.12 18.60
CA PHE A 362 -4.93 -8.81 19.48
C PHE A 362 -4.58 -10.21 19.00
N ASP A 363 -5.47 -10.86 18.25
CA ASP A 363 -5.19 -12.16 17.64
C ASP A 363 -4.60 -12.05 16.22
N ARG A 364 -4.64 -10.84 15.65
CA ARG A 364 -4.01 -10.41 14.39
C ARG A 364 -4.69 -10.96 13.15
N ASP A 365 -5.98 -11.23 13.23
CA ASP A 365 -6.76 -11.68 12.07
C ASP A 365 -7.21 -10.53 11.14
N GLY A 366 -6.91 -9.28 11.52
CA GLY A 366 -7.23 -8.07 10.77
C GLY A 366 -8.64 -7.52 11.02
N LEU A 367 -9.41 -8.14 11.92
CA LEU A 367 -10.73 -7.69 12.35
C LEU A 367 -10.63 -7.14 13.78
N LEU A 368 -11.59 -6.29 14.17
CA LEU A 368 -11.89 -6.09 15.59
C LEU A 368 -13.14 -6.88 15.88
N ASP A 369 -13.02 -8.01 16.55
CA ASP A 369 -14.15 -8.87 16.84
C ASP A 369 -14.18 -9.41 18.28
N ILE A 370 -14.95 -10.47 18.52
CA ILE A 370 -15.18 -10.98 19.86
C ILE A 370 -13.94 -11.64 20.44
N ASP A 371 -13.07 -12.22 19.61
CA ASP A 371 -11.88 -12.93 20.04
C ASP A 371 -10.86 -11.93 20.61
N ASP A 372 -10.75 -10.73 20.02
CA ASP A 372 -9.91 -9.64 20.52
C ASP A 372 -10.31 -9.13 21.90
N ILE A 373 -11.58 -8.74 22.08
CA ILE A 373 -12.02 -8.17 23.35
C ILE A 373 -12.03 -9.25 24.44
N ASN A 374 -12.25 -10.52 24.09
CA ASN A 374 -12.07 -11.63 25.03
C ASN A 374 -10.60 -11.76 25.49
N LEU A 375 -9.63 -11.64 24.56
CA LEU A 375 -8.20 -11.64 24.90
C LEU A 375 -7.83 -10.47 25.81
N LEU A 376 -8.34 -9.26 25.52
CA LEU A 376 -8.10 -8.06 26.32
C LEU A 376 -8.67 -8.19 27.74
N VAL A 377 -9.91 -8.65 27.87
CA VAL A 377 -10.56 -8.86 29.18
C VAL A 377 -9.79 -9.91 29.99
N ALA A 378 -9.40 -11.02 29.37
CA ALA A 378 -8.56 -12.03 30.03
C ALA A 378 -7.19 -11.48 30.47
N ALA A 379 -6.58 -10.60 29.67
CA ALA A 379 -5.31 -9.95 30.00
C ALA A 379 -5.46 -8.96 31.18
N SER A 380 -6.54 -8.18 31.21
CA SER A 380 -6.90 -7.27 32.31
C SER A 380 -7.09 -8.02 33.63
N ALA A 381 -7.84 -9.12 33.62
CA ALA A 381 -8.12 -9.92 34.81
C ALA A 381 -6.86 -10.56 35.43
N THR A 382 -5.87 -10.91 34.61
CA THR A 382 -4.63 -11.56 35.06
C THR A 382 -3.50 -10.59 35.38
N GLY A 383 -3.65 -9.30 35.05
CA GLY A 383 -2.59 -8.30 35.17
C GLY A 383 -1.38 -8.67 34.33
N ALA A 384 -1.63 -9.10 33.08
CA ALA A 384 -0.57 -9.45 32.13
C ALA A 384 0.43 -8.27 31.95
N ASN A 385 1.65 -8.57 31.52
CA ASN A 385 2.68 -7.54 31.27
C ASN A 385 2.92 -7.31 29.78
N ASP A 386 1.98 -7.73 28.93
CA ASP A 386 2.10 -7.52 27.49
C ASP A 386 1.57 -6.14 27.13
N SER A 387 2.49 -5.22 26.82
CA SER A 387 2.17 -3.84 26.48
C SER A 387 1.33 -3.69 25.21
N SER A 388 1.09 -4.76 24.46
CA SER A 388 0.17 -4.71 23.32
C SER A 388 -1.28 -4.45 23.74
N PHE A 389 -1.70 -4.90 24.92
CA PHE A 389 -3.06 -4.71 25.45
C PHE A 389 -3.28 -3.35 26.15
N ASP A 390 -2.24 -2.54 26.35
CA ASP A 390 -2.32 -1.18 26.93
C ASP A 390 -2.71 -0.17 25.83
N LEU A 391 -4.01 -0.08 25.54
CA LEU A 391 -4.58 0.75 24.48
C LEU A 391 -4.63 2.23 24.85
N ASN A 392 -4.73 2.56 26.15
CA ASN A 392 -4.79 3.94 26.61
C ASN A 392 -3.39 4.54 26.92
N ARG A 393 -2.35 3.68 26.95
CA ARG A 393 -0.93 3.99 27.18
C ARG A 393 -0.63 4.53 28.58
N ASP A 394 -1.36 4.09 29.59
CA ASP A 394 -1.14 4.47 30.99
C ASP A 394 -0.19 3.51 31.75
N SER A 395 0.36 2.51 31.05
CA SER A 395 1.27 1.48 31.57
C SER A 395 0.59 0.47 32.50
N THR A 396 -0.73 0.43 32.52
CA THR A 396 -1.53 -0.62 33.16
C THR A 396 -2.46 -1.25 32.14
N ILE A 397 -2.77 -2.54 32.31
CA ILE A 397 -3.80 -3.23 31.51
C ILE A 397 -4.99 -3.38 32.43
N ASP A 398 -6.01 -2.54 32.24
CA ASP A 398 -7.20 -2.54 33.08
C ASP A 398 -8.49 -2.23 32.31
N VAL A 399 -9.59 -2.04 33.05
CA VAL A 399 -10.91 -1.72 32.48
C VAL A 399 -10.89 -0.51 31.53
N SER A 400 -9.95 0.42 31.72
CA SER A 400 -9.80 1.61 30.88
C SER A 400 -9.39 1.23 29.45
N ASP A 401 -8.61 0.16 29.28
CA ASP A 401 -8.27 -0.39 27.95
C ASP A 401 -9.46 -1.08 27.32
N VAL A 402 -10.23 -1.85 28.10
CA VAL A 402 -11.49 -2.45 27.64
C VAL A 402 -12.45 -1.37 27.13
N MET A 403 -12.58 -0.26 27.86
CA MET A 403 -13.39 0.88 27.41
C MET A 403 -12.84 1.51 26.13
N ARG A 404 -11.52 1.69 26.03
CA ARG A 404 -10.86 2.19 24.82
C ARG A 404 -11.12 1.29 23.61
N TRP A 405 -11.14 -0.03 23.79
CA TRP A 405 -11.48 -0.99 22.73
C TRP A 405 -12.93 -0.84 22.27
N THR A 406 -13.89 -0.70 23.20
CA THR A 406 -15.31 -0.48 22.82
C THR A 406 -15.52 0.82 22.05
N ASP A 407 -14.68 1.84 22.30
CA ASP A 407 -14.68 3.08 21.53
C ASP A 407 -14.10 2.89 20.13
N LEU A 408 -13.03 2.10 19.98
CA LEU A 408 -12.44 1.75 18.67
C LEU A 408 -13.45 1.00 17.79
N LYS A 409 -14.14 0.01 18.34
CA LYS A 409 -15.16 -0.78 17.63
C LYS A 409 -16.51 -0.06 17.47
N ASN A 410 -16.71 1.05 18.19
CA ASN A 410 -17.97 1.80 18.24
C ASN A 410 -19.18 0.96 18.69
N ILE A 411 -19.03 0.23 19.81
CA ILE A 411 -20.09 -0.57 20.45
C ILE A 411 -20.37 -0.08 21.86
N TRP A 412 -21.54 -0.40 22.42
CA TRP A 412 -21.84 -0.05 23.81
C TRP A 412 -21.09 -0.98 24.78
N PRO A 413 -20.60 -0.48 25.93
CA PRO A 413 -20.27 -1.37 27.04
C PRO A 413 -21.49 -2.21 27.44
N GLY A 414 -21.35 -3.53 27.46
CA GLY A 414 -22.44 -4.49 27.66
C GLY A 414 -22.99 -5.16 26.39
N ASP A 415 -22.59 -4.71 25.20
CA ASP A 415 -22.86 -5.38 23.93
C ASP A 415 -21.95 -6.61 23.80
N ALA A 416 -22.46 -7.78 24.19
CA ALA A 416 -21.69 -9.01 24.33
C ALA A 416 -21.56 -9.78 23.01
N ASN A 417 -22.41 -9.49 22.02
CA ASN A 417 -22.39 -10.13 20.72
C ASN A 417 -21.85 -9.22 19.59
N LEU A 418 -21.47 -7.99 19.93
CA LEU A 418 -20.94 -6.95 19.06
C LEU A 418 -21.88 -6.55 17.91
N ASP A 419 -23.20 -6.64 18.13
CA ASP A 419 -24.20 -6.28 17.10
C ASP A 419 -24.47 -4.77 17.01
N GLY A 420 -23.79 -3.98 17.86
CA GLY A 420 -23.86 -2.53 17.94
C GLY A 420 -24.88 -2.02 18.96
N GLU A 421 -25.72 -2.91 19.51
CA GLU A 421 -26.75 -2.59 20.48
C GLU A 421 -26.50 -3.30 21.81
N PHE A 422 -26.71 -2.62 22.93
CA PHE A 422 -26.81 -3.29 24.24
C PHE A 422 -28.30 -3.49 24.58
N ASN A 423 -28.79 -4.71 24.54
CA ASN A 423 -30.21 -5.05 24.74
C ASN A 423 -30.39 -6.45 25.39
N SER A 424 -31.64 -6.93 25.45
CA SER A 424 -31.94 -8.24 26.06
C SER A 424 -31.24 -9.45 25.41
N ARG A 425 -30.76 -9.36 24.17
CA ARG A 425 -30.04 -10.43 23.47
C ARG A 425 -28.66 -10.67 24.03
N ASP A 426 -27.98 -9.61 24.48
CA ASP A 426 -26.68 -9.72 25.16
C ASP A 426 -26.80 -10.51 26.44
N PHE A 427 -27.85 -10.23 27.23
CA PHE A 427 -28.15 -11.01 28.43
C PHE A 427 -28.40 -12.48 28.13
N VAL A 428 -29.14 -12.78 27.06
CA VAL A 428 -29.34 -14.18 26.65
C VAL A 428 -28.00 -14.83 26.29
N ALA A 429 -27.11 -14.13 25.59
CA ALA A 429 -25.79 -14.65 25.23
C ALA A 429 -24.95 -14.98 26.47
N VAL A 430 -24.78 -14.04 27.40
CA VAL A 430 -23.93 -14.24 28.59
C VAL A 430 -24.54 -15.23 29.58
N PHE A 431 -25.86 -15.28 29.76
CA PHE A 431 -26.49 -16.26 30.66
C PHE A 431 -26.49 -17.70 30.10
N ILE A 432 -26.25 -17.88 28.80
CA ILE A 432 -26.03 -19.22 28.23
C ILE A 432 -24.67 -19.79 28.65
N ALA A 433 -23.65 -18.95 28.82
CA ALA A 433 -22.34 -19.36 29.32
C ALA A 433 -22.44 -19.95 30.74
N GLY A 434 -23.34 -19.39 31.56
CA GLY A 434 -23.70 -19.94 32.86
C GLY A 434 -22.74 -19.57 34.00
N GLU A 435 -21.96 -18.51 33.83
CA GLU A 435 -20.89 -18.12 34.76
C GLU A 435 -21.33 -17.07 35.80
N TYR A 436 -22.57 -16.57 35.72
CA TYR A 436 -23.08 -15.57 36.64
C TYR A 436 -23.06 -16.06 38.10
N GLU A 437 -22.20 -15.44 38.92
CA GLU A 437 -22.01 -15.78 40.34
C GLU A 437 -21.83 -17.30 40.59
N ASP A 438 -21.11 -18.00 39.70
CA ASP A 438 -20.92 -19.45 39.79
C ASP A 438 -19.89 -19.87 40.86
N GLY A 439 -19.05 -18.93 41.30
CA GLY A 439 -18.02 -19.10 42.33
C GLY A 439 -16.74 -19.77 41.82
N ILE A 440 -16.54 -19.85 40.50
CA ILE A 440 -15.28 -20.20 39.85
C ILE A 440 -14.52 -18.91 39.61
N ALA A 441 -13.23 -18.89 39.97
CA ALA A 441 -12.45 -17.66 39.87
C ALA A 441 -11.80 -17.51 38.48
N GLN A 442 -11.85 -16.32 37.90
CA GLN A 442 -11.16 -15.91 36.65
C GLN A 442 -11.49 -16.81 35.45
N ASN A 443 -12.75 -17.22 35.29
CA ASN A 443 -13.20 -17.99 34.13
C ASN A 443 -14.00 -17.19 33.11
N SER A 444 -14.38 -15.95 33.39
CA SER A 444 -15.22 -15.15 32.50
C SER A 444 -14.42 -14.23 31.58
N VAL A 445 -14.88 -14.11 30.34
CA VAL A 445 -14.46 -13.09 29.37
C VAL A 445 -15.61 -12.16 28.97
N TRP A 446 -15.37 -11.21 28.05
CA TRP A 446 -16.38 -10.24 27.60
C TRP A 446 -17.68 -10.90 27.12
N SER A 447 -17.55 -11.89 26.24
CA SER A 447 -18.70 -12.64 25.68
C SER A 447 -19.48 -13.47 26.71
N GLU A 448 -18.91 -13.66 27.90
CA GLU A 448 -19.49 -14.43 29.01
C GLU A 448 -20.00 -13.52 30.14
N GLY A 449 -19.79 -12.21 30.02
CA GLY A 449 -20.38 -11.18 30.90
C GLY A 449 -19.39 -10.41 31.77
N ASP A 450 -18.09 -10.64 31.66
CA ASP A 450 -17.07 -9.83 32.36
C ASP A 450 -16.85 -8.49 31.62
N TRP A 451 -17.74 -7.54 31.87
CA TRP A 451 -17.70 -6.21 31.26
C TRP A 451 -16.87 -5.20 32.06
N ASN A 452 -16.40 -5.59 33.24
CA ASN A 452 -15.55 -4.75 34.09
C ASN A 452 -14.07 -5.18 34.07
N GLY A 453 -13.76 -6.37 33.51
CA GLY A 453 -12.42 -6.87 33.26
C GLY A 453 -11.74 -7.47 34.50
N ASP A 454 -12.51 -7.92 35.51
CA ASP A 454 -11.98 -8.49 36.75
C ASP A 454 -11.91 -10.03 36.75
N GLY A 455 -12.35 -10.67 35.65
CA GLY A 455 -12.34 -12.11 35.41
C GLY A 455 -13.61 -12.83 35.88
N GLU A 456 -14.63 -12.10 36.35
CA GLU A 456 -15.84 -12.69 36.93
C GLU A 456 -17.10 -12.11 36.29
N PHE A 457 -18.05 -12.94 35.87
CA PHE A 457 -19.39 -12.44 35.58
C PHE A 457 -20.22 -12.30 36.86
N SER A 458 -20.36 -11.07 37.37
CA SER A 458 -21.00 -10.80 38.66
C SER A 458 -22.02 -9.66 38.61
N THR A 459 -22.64 -9.37 39.75
CA THR A 459 -23.48 -8.17 39.90
C THR A 459 -22.70 -6.88 39.64
N SER A 460 -21.37 -6.86 39.81
CA SER A 460 -20.53 -5.69 39.51
C SER A 460 -20.56 -5.33 38.02
N ASP A 461 -20.49 -6.33 37.15
CA ASP A 461 -20.51 -6.19 35.69
C ASP A 461 -21.83 -5.63 35.20
N LEU A 462 -22.93 -6.16 35.74
CA LEU A 462 -24.27 -5.63 35.47
C LEU A 462 -24.34 -4.15 35.83
N VAL A 463 -23.83 -3.77 37.01
CA VAL A 463 -23.81 -2.37 37.44
C VAL A 463 -22.94 -1.51 36.51
N THR A 464 -21.78 -2.00 36.09
CA THR A 464 -20.90 -1.32 35.14
C THR A 464 -21.64 -1.10 33.82
N ALA A 465 -22.09 -2.16 33.15
CA ALA A 465 -22.77 -2.07 31.87
C ALA A 465 -24.04 -1.21 31.91
N PHE A 466 -24.85 -1.26 32.97
CA PHE A 466 -26.02 -0.39 33.07
C PHE A 466 -25.69 1.08 33.35
N ASN A 467 -24.54 1.39 33.96
CA ASN A 467 -24.14 2.76 34.25
C ASN A 467 -23.56 3.48 33.03
N ILE A 468 -22.70 2.81 32.26
CA ILE A 468 -21.97 3.41 31.14
C ILE A 468 -22.45 2.94 29.76
N GLY A 469 -23.16 1.82 29.70
CA GLY A 469 -23.72 1.27 28.48
C GLY A 469 -25.00 1.97 28.01
N GLY A 470 -25.50 1.51 26.86
CA GLY A 470 -26.67 2.05 26.19
C GLY A 470 -27.89 1.14 26.21
N TYR A 471 -28.22 0.51 27.34
CA TYR A 471 -29.27 -0.50 27.39
C TYR A 471 -30.59 -0.04 26.77
N GLU A 472 -31.06 -0.75 25.74
CA GLU A 472 -32.28 -0.48 24.96
C GLU A 472 -32.30 0.92 24.32
N ARG A 473 -31.13 1.52 24.04
CA ARG A 473 -31.00 2.80 23.31
C ARG A 473 -30.81 2.64 21.80
N GLY A 474 -30.69 1.41 21.31
CA GLY A 474 -30.36 1.09 19.92
C GLY A 474 -28.86 1.25 19.61
N PRO A 475 -28.47 1.28 18.32
CA PRO A 475 -27.07 1.26 17.92
C PRO A 475 -26.26 2.43 18.50
N ARG A 476 -25.01 2.18 18.91
CA ARG A 476 -24.14 3.24 19.43
C ARG A 476 -23.89 4.31 18.37
N PRO A 477 -24.28 5.58 18.61
CA PRO A 477 -24.03 6.64 17.64
C PRO A 477 -22.53 6.86 17.50
N PRO A 478 -22.02 7.07 16.27
CA PRO A 478 -20.60 7.29 16.05
C PRO A 478 -20.10 8.46 16.88
N VAL A 479 -18.95 8.27 17.54
CA VAL A 479 -18.28 9.32 18.30
C VAL A 479 -17.88 10.43 17.33
N ALA A 480 -18.34 11.66 17.57
CA ALA A 480 -17.92 12.80 16.76
C ALA A 480 -16.42 13.02 16.94
N VAL A 481 -15.66 12.89 15.86
CA VAL A 481 -14.24 13.27 15.82
C VAL A 481 -14.17 14.76 16.16
N PRO A 482 -13.44 15.19 17.21
CA PRO A 482 -13.25 16.60 17.47
C PRO A 482 -12.53 17.22 16.26
N GLU A 483 -13.09 18.30 15.70
CA GLU A 483 -12.34 19.06 14.68
C GLU A 483 -10.96 19.44 15.26
N PRO A 484 -9.87 19.36 14.47
CA PRO A 484 -8.58 19.81 14.94
C PRO A 484 -8.73 21.25 15.41
N GLU A 485 -8.32 21.54 16.65
CA GLU A 485 -8.37 22.89 17.19
C GLU A 485 -7.64 23.82 16.22
N MET A 486 -8.40 24.66 15.50
CA MET A 486 -7.83 25.75 14.73
C MET A 486 -6.98 26.59 15.67
N VAL A 487 -5.66 26.42 15.59
CA VAL A 487 -4.69 27.34 16.19
C VAL A 487 -4.91 28.69 15.51
N VAL A 488 -5.74 29.52 16.15
CA VAL A 488 -5.92 30.92 15.78
C VAL A 488 -4.58 31.61 16.02
N LEU A 489 -3.77 31.72 14.96
CA LEU A 489 -2.57 32.55 14.95
C LEU A 489 -3.02 34.02 15.04
N PRO A 490 -2.69 34.78 16.10
CA PRO A 490 -3.05 36.18 16.14
C PRO A 490 -2.15 36.97 15.19
N LEU A 491 -2.73 37.40 14.06
CA LEU A 491 -2.16 38.39 13.15
C LEU A 491 -1.83 39.69 13.89
N LEU A 492 -0.57 39.84 14.29
CA LEU A 492 -0.01 41.07 14.84
C LEU A 492 0.25 42.05 13.68
N CYS A 493 -0.79 42.76 13.26
CA CYS A 493 -0.71 43.91 12.35
C CYS A 493 0.03 45.08 13.04
N CYS A 494 1.36 45.11 12.93
CA CYS A 494 2.17 46.29 13.21
C CYS A 494 1.99 47.34 12.10
N VAL A 495 0.96 48.19 12.23
CA VAL A 495 0.81 49.41 11.44
C VAL A 495 1.86 50.43 11.89
N VAL A 496 2.96 50.54 11.14
CA VAL A 496 3.93 51.64 11.29
C VAL A 496 3.39 52.89 10.59
N TYR A 497 2.84 53.82 11.38
CA TYR A 497 2.38 55.12 10.90
C TYR A 497 3.57 56.10 10.80
N ARG A 498 4.12 56.30 9.60
CA ARG A 498 5.16 57.34 9.36
C ARG A 498 4.48 58.69 9.07
N ARG A 499 4.39 59.52 10.10
CA ARG A 499 3.80 60.88 10.05
C ARG A 499 4.79 61.87 9.43
N VAL A 500 4.58 62.27 8.18
CA VAL A 500 5.25 63.43 7.57
C VAL A 500 4.58 64.70 8.10
N ARG A 501 5.24 65.44 9.00
CA ARG A 501 4.84 66.82 9.33
C ARG A 501 5.44 67.77 8.28
N ARG A 502 4.57 68.38 7.48
CA ARG A 502 4.84 69.67 6.84
C ARG A 502 4.29 70.77 7.73
N SER A 503 5.09 71.80 8.01
CA SER A 503 4.77 73.23 7.86
C SER A 503 5.86 74.06 8.55
N CYS A 504 6.19 75.19 7.92
CA CYS A 504 7.08 76.29 8.28
C CYS A 504 7.63 76.38 9.72
#